data_AF-A0A974VQC5-F1
#
_entry.id   AF-A0A974VQC5-F1
#
_cell.length_a   1.000
_cell.length_b   1.000
_cell.length_c   1.000
_cell.angle_alpha   90.00
_cell.angle_beta   90.00
_cell.angle_gamma   90.00
#
_symmetry.space_group_name_H-M   'P 1'
#
loop_
_entity.id
_entity.type
_entity.pdbx_description
1 polymer ?
#
loop_
_entity_poly.entity_id
_entity_poly.type
_entity_poly.pdbx_seq_one_letter_code
_entity_poly.pdbx_strand_id
1 'polypeptide(L)'
;MWPFRTSRAPKQAPASLTDDVWQQTLADHPILTRLDASERTRLRELTAEFMRQKLFESVRGLVLNEPMRASIAVQACLPVLNLGLAWYDDWRTLVIYPAEFVRPREEFDAVGVMHQWEDVLGGESWQRGPVILSWADVEASGWGEGYNVVIHEMAHKLDMHGGTDADGFPPLHKDMKPKDWTAVFTAAYEDLTRRVETGEDAALDAYATESPGEFFAVLSEYFFERPVLLSGLYPEVYRQLASFYRQDPGAALSVSE
;
A
#
# COMPACT_ATOMS: atom_id res chain seq x y z
N MET A 1 -36.80 25.42 -29.83
CA MET A 1 -36.34 25.66 -28.45
C MET A 1 -36.98 24.58 -27.58
N TRP A 2 -36.26 23.47 -27.35
CA TRP A 2 -36.76 22.30 -26.61
C TRP A 2 -35.72 21.99 -25.52
N PRO A 3 -36.11 21.82 -24.24
CA PRO A 3 -35.14 21.77 -23.15
C PRO A 3 -34.45 20.41 -23.11
N PHE A 4 -33.13 20.43 -22.98
CA PHE A 4 -32.32 19.28 -22.63
C PHE A 4 -32.71 18.82 -21.23
N ARG A 5 -33.48 17.73 -21.13
CA ARG A 5 -33.57 16.93 -19.92
C ARG A 5 -32.25 16.16 -19.82
N THR A 6 -31.33 16.63 -18.99
CA THR A 6 -30.24 15.79 -18.49
C THR A 6 -30.88 14.65 -17.69
N SER A 7 -31.06 13.49 -18.32
CA SER A 7 -31.33 12.24 -17.63
C SER A 7 -30.09 11.93 -16.78
N ARG A 8 -30.15 12.33 -15.51
CA ARG A 8 -29.21 11.85 -14.49
C ARG A 8 -29.44 10.34 -14.43
N ALA A 9 -28.48 9.57 -14.91
CA ALA A 9 -28.47 8.12 -14.71
C ALA A 9 -28.68 7.87 -13.21
N PRO A 10 -29.50 6.88 -12.83
CA PRO A 10 -29.64 6.54 -11.42
C PRO A 10 -28.24 6.25 -10.88
N LYS A 11 -27.86 6.92 -9.77
CA LYS A 11 -26.74 6.47 -8.95
C LYS A 11 -27.10 5.05 -8.50
N GLN A 12 -26.64 4.04 -9.23
CA GLN A 12 -26.56 2.71 -8.66
C GLN A 12 -25.59 2.83 -7.49
N ALA A 13 -26.11 2.77 -6.26
CA ALA A 13 -25.26 2.43 -5.15
C ALA A 13 -24.83 0.97 -5.38
N PRO A 14 -23.54 0.64 -5.54
CA PRO A 14 -23.12 -0.73 -5.30
C PRO A 14 -23.27 -0.99 -3.81
N ALA A 15 -23.73 -2.19 -3.48
CA ALA A 15 -24.03 -2.65 -2.13
C ALA A 15 -22.85 -2.36 -1.18
N SER A 16 -23.17 -1.99 0.06
CA SER A 16 -22.26 -2.20 1.17
C SER A 16 -21.63 -3.59 1.06
N LEU A 17 -20.30 -3.71 1.23
CA LEU A 17 -19.61 -5.00 1.37
C LEU A 17 -20.51 -5.96 2.14
N THR A 18 -20.91 -7.07 1.53
CA THR A 18 -21.79 -8.02 2.21
C THR A 18 -21.10 -8.57 3.45
N ASP A 19 -21.87 -9.03 4.44
CA ASP A 19 -21.28 -9.60 5.66
C ASP A 19 -20.39 -10.80 5.31
N ASP A 20 -20.81 -11.65 4.38
CA ASP A 20 -20.04 -12.82 3.94
C ASP A 20 -18.70 -12.43 3.30
N VAL A 21 -18.70 -11.46 2.38
CA VAL A 21 -17.46 -10.97 1.74
C VAL A 21 -16.55 -10.33 2.78
N TRP A 22 -17.11 -9.58 3.74
CA TRP A 22 -16.31 -8.96 4.81
C TRP A 22 -15.69 -10.00 5.75
N GLN A 23 -16.44 -11.02 6.19
CA GLN A 23 -15.89 -12.08 7.03
C GLN A 23 -14.81 -12.87 6.31
N GLN A 24 -15.02 -13.18 5.02
CA GLN A 24 -14.00 -13.84 4.20
C GLN A 24 -12.74 -12.97 4.10
N THR A 25 -12.90 -11.67 3.84
CA THR A 25 -11.78 -10.72 3.77
C THR A 25 -10.99 -10.68 5.08
N LEU A 26 -11.65 -10.70 6.25
CA LEU A 26 -10.95 -10.76 7.53
C LEU A 26 -10.20 -12.09 7.74
N ALA A 27 -10.72 -13.19 7.21
CA ALA A 27 -10.10 -14.51 7.32
C ALA A 27 -8.86 -14.63 6.42
N ASP A 28 -8.90 -14.02 5.23
CA ASP A 28 -7.82 -14.08 4.23
C ASP A 28 -6.68 -13.09 4.51
N HIS A 29 -6.83 -12.22 5.51
CA HIS A 29 -5.84 -11.19 5.86
C HIS A 29 -5.53 -11.18 7.36
N PRO A 30 -4.70 -12.11 7.87
CA PRO A 30 -4.24 -12.14 9.27
C PRO A 30 -3.77 -10.80 9.84
N ILE A 31 -3.19 -9.92 9.01
CA ILE A 31 -2.77 -8.56 9.42
C ILE A 31 -3.92 -7.68 9.96
N LEU A 32 -5.18 -8.04 9.71
CA LEU A 32 -6.37 -7.33 10.19
C LEU A 32 -6.84 -7.82 11.56
N THR A 33 -6.35 -8.97 12.03
CA THR A 33 -6.81 -9.59 13.30
C THR A 33 -6.51 -8.74 14.53
N ARG A 34 -5.44 -7.92 14.48
CA ARG A 34 -5.06 -6.99 15.54
C ARG A 34 -5.97 -5.76 15.68
N LEU A 35 -6.81 -5.48 14.68
CA LEU A 35 -7.74 -4.35 14.74
C LEU A 35 -8.88 -4.65 15.73
N ASP A 36 -9.24 -3.67 16.54
CA ASP A 36 -10.39 -3.77 17.44
C ASP A 36 -11.73 -3.72 16.66
N ALA A 37 -12.85 -3.94 17.37
CA ALA A 37 -14.16 -3.95 16.74
C ALA A 37 -14.52 -2.60 16.08
N SER A 38 -14.14 -1.48 16.69
CA SER A 38 -14.41 -0.14 16.16
C SER A 38 -13.54 0.15 14.93
N GLU A 39 -12.27 -0.22 14.95
CA GLU A 39 -11.34 -0.16 13.83
C GLU A 39 -11.82 -1.00 12.66
N ARG A 40 -12.27 -2.24 12.89
CA ARG A 40 -12.82 -3.09 11.84
C ARG A 40 -14.07 -2.49 11.21
N THR A 41 -14.97 -1.89 12.00
CA THR A 41 -16.14 -1.18 11.45
C THR A 41 -15.71 0.00 10.58
N ARG A 42 -14.79 0.83 11.06
CA ARG A 42 -14.27 1.98 10.30
C ARG A 42 -13.57 1.53 9.01
N LEU A 43 -12.75 0.48 9.08
CA LEU A 43 -12.05 -0.06 7.92
C LEU A 43 -13.04 -0.63 6.89
N ARG A 44 -14.10 -1.32 7.32
CA ARG A 44 -15.15 -1.81 6.42
C ARG A 44 -15.84 -0.67 5.67
N GLU A 45 -16.20 0.40 6.39
CA GLU A 45 -16.82 1.60 5.79
C GLU A 45 -15.87 2.28 4.80
N LEU A 46 -14.59 2.43 5.18
CA LEU A 46 -13.55 3.02 4.33
C LEU A 46 -13.31 2.18 3.07
N THR A 47 -13.29 0.85 3.21
CA THR A 47 -13.14 -0.10 2.11
C THR A 47 -14.31 0.00 1.13
N ALA A 48 -15.55 0.03 1.64
CA ALA A 48 -16.72 0.21 0.80
C ALA A 48 -16.66 1.55 0.05
N GLU A 49 -16.25 2.63 0.72
CA GLU A 49 -16.08 3.93 0.08
C GLU A 49 -15.01 3.91 -1.02
N PHE A 50 -13.85 3.31 -0.74
CA PHE A 50 -12.77 3.15 -1.71
C PHE A 50 -13.25 2.40 -2.96
N MET A 51 -13.96 1.29 -2.78
CA MET A 51 -14.54 0.50 -3.88
C MET A 51 -15.55 1.29 -4.73
N ARG A 52 -16.21 2.31 -4.16
CA ARG A 52 -17.09 3.21 -4.93
C ARG A 52 -16.33 4.31 -5.66
N GLN A 53 -15.22 4.79 -5.10
CA GLN A 53 -14.47 5.93 -5.64
C GLN A 53 -13.44 5.51 -6.69
N LYS A 54 -12.83 4.33 -6.52
CA LYS A 54 -11.78 3.82 -7.39
C LYS A 54 -12.34 2.93 -8.49
N LEU A 55 -11.71 2.98 -9.65
CA LEU A 55 -12.01 2.15 -10.81
C LEU A 55 -11.07 0.94 -10.81
N PHE A 56 -11.63 -0.26 -10.86
CA PHE A 56 -10.86 -1.50 -10.98
C PHE A 56 -10.98 -2.02 -12.40
N GLU A 57 -9.88 -2.00 -13.12
CA GLU A 57 -9.75 -2.53 -14.47
C GLU A 57 -8.92 -3.82 -14.41
N SER A 58 -9.43 -4.90 -14.98
CA SER A 58 -8.64 -6.10 -15.19
C SER A 58 -8.29 -6.27 -16.65
N VAL A 59 -7.13 -6.87 -16.88
CA VAL A 59 -6.58 -7.07 -18.22
C VAL A 59 -6.24 -8.53 -18.44
N ARG A 60 -5.97 -8.90 -19.70
CA ARG A 60 -5.58 -10.27 -20.11
C ARG A 60 -6.59 -11.36 -19.71
N GLY A 61 -7.88 -11.03 -19.73
CA GLY A 61 -8.95 -11.98 -19.48
C GLY A 61 -9.18 -12.33 -18.00
N LEU A 62 -8.48 -11.68 -17.07
CA LEU A 62 -8.80 -11.77 -15.65
C LEU A 62 -10.20 -11.20 -15.39
N VAL A 63 -11.04 -11.95 -14.69
CA VAL A 63 -12.39 -11.51 -14.29
C VAL A 63 -12.39 -11.18 -12.80
N LEU A 64 -12.38 -9.89 -12.47
CA LEU A 64 -12.43 -9.43 -11.08
C LEU A 64 -13.83 -9.61 -10.48
N ASN A 65 -13.95 -10.55 -9.55
CA ASN A 65 -15.14 -10.73 -8.72
C ASN A 65 -15.13 -9.77 -7.51
N GLU A 66 -16.22 -9.77 -6.73
CA GLU A 66 -16.37 -8.90 -5.57
C GLU A 66 -15.36 -9.21 -4.44
N PRO A 67 -15.14 -10.47 -4.02
CA PRO A 67 -14.07 -10.81 -3.06
C PRO A 67 -12.68 -10.31 -3.45
N MET A 68 -12.30 -10.43 -4.72
CA MET A 68 -10.99 -9.95 -5.21
C MET A 68 -10.85 -8.44 -5.03
N ARG A 69 -11.89 -7.68 -5.40
CA ARG A 69 -11.91 -6.22 -5.23
C ARG A 69 -11.88 -5.82 -3.76
N ALA A 70 -12.59 -6.55 -2.90
CA ALA A 70 -12.60 -6.34 -1.46
C ALA A 70 -11.23 -6.59 -0.83
N SER A 71 -10.55 -7.67 -1.24
CA SER A 71 -9.19 -8.03 -0.81
C SER A 71 -8.18 -6.92 -1.15
N ILE A 72 -8.21 -6.38 -2.37
CA ILE A 72 -7.35 -5.25 -2.75
C ILE A 72 -7.72 -4.00 -1.94
N ALA A 73 -9.01 -3.67 -1.88
CA ALA A 73 -9.48 -2.45 -1.25
C ALA A 73 -9.18 -2.39 0.25
N VAL A 74 -9.31 -3.51 0.98
CA VAL A 74 -9.07 -3.52 2.43
C VAL A 74 -7.60 -3.26 2.75
N GLN A 75 -6.69 -3.87 1.99
CA GLN A 75 -5.25 -3.70 2.14
C GLN A 75 -4.85 -2.27 1.78
N ALA A 76 -5.40 -1.72 0.69
CA ALA A 76 -5.16 -0.33 0.31
C ALA A 76 -5.69 0.68 1.34
N CYS A 77 -6.80 0.35 2.02
CA CYS A 77 -7.41 1.21 3.03
C CYS A 77 -6.72 1.14 4.40
N LEU A 78 -6.00 0.06 4.71
CA LEU A 78 -5.36 -0.11 6.00
C LEU A 78 -4.34 1.00 6.33
N PRO A 79 -3.41 1.40 5.43
CA PRO A 79 -2.50 2.52 5.68
C PRO A 79 -3.21 3.84 6.00
N VAL A 80 -4.35 4.08 5.35
CA VAL A 80 -5.11 5.32 5.47
C VAL A 80 -6.29 5.24 6.45
N LEU A 81 -6.37 4.19 7.29
CA LEU A 81 -7.48 3.99 8.24
C LEU A 81 -7.70 5.21 9.14
N ASN A 82 -6.62 5.81 9.65
CA ASN A 82 -6.67 6.99 10.52
C ASN A 82 -6.24 8.28 9.79
N LEU A 83 -6.09 8.23 8.46
CA LEU A 83 -5.70 9.36 7.61
C LEU A 83 -6.86 9.84 6.71
N GLY A 84 -7.67 8.90 6.20
CA GLY A 84 -8.78 9.14 5.28
C GLY A 84 -8.39 9.01 3.81
N LEU A 85 -9.39 8.75 2.95
CA LEU A 85 -9.18 8.51 1.51
C LEU A 85 -8.68 9.71 0.70
N ALA A 86 -8.74 10.93 1.27
CA ALA A 86 -8.25 12.13 0.61
C ALA A 86 -6.76 12.03 0.22
N TRP A 87 -6.00 11.22 0.97
CA TRP A 87 -4.61 10.87 0.66
C TRP A 87 -4.42 10.14 -0.68
N TYR A 88 -5.48 9.58 -1.23
CA TYR A 88 -5.48 8.92 -2.53
C TYR A 88 -6.23 9.71 -3.61
N ASP A 89 -6.59 10.98 -3.41
CA ASP A 89 -7.42 11.74 -4.36
C ASP A 89 -6.75 11.98 -5.73
N ASP A 90 -5.43 11.94 -5.79
CA ASP A 90 -4.65 12.24 -7.00
C ASP A 90 -4.67 11.12 -8.05
N TRP A 91 -5.20 9.94 -7.72
CA TRP A 91 -5.31 8.81 -8.66
C TRP A 91 -6.66 8.09 -8.51
N ARG A 92 -7.09 7.38 -9.57
CA ARG A 92 -8.43 6.75 -9.58
C ARG A 92 -8.48 5.30 -10.02
N THR A 93 -7.52 4.85 -10.80
CA THR A 93 -7.62 3.54 -11.47
C THR A 93 -6.63 2.56 -10.86
N LEU A 94 -7.10 1.36 -10.56
CA LEU A 94 -6.26 0.17 -10.35
C LEU A 94 -6.34 -0.70 -11.59
N VAL A 95 -5.20 -1.12 -12.12
CA VAL A 95 -5.09 -2.05 -13.24
C VAL A 95 -4.52 -3.37 -12.74
N ILE A 96 -5.30 -4.44 -12.85
CA ILE A 96 -4.97 -5.75 -12.28
C ILE A 96 -4.65 -6.75 -13.39
N TYR A 97 -3.44 -7.29 -13.35
CA TYR A 97 -2.96 -8.38 -14.20
C TYR A 97 -3.11 -9.74 -13.50
N PRO A 98 -3.33 -10.85 -14.23
CA PRO A 98 -3.49 -12.17 -13.61
C PRO A 98 -2.21 -12.74 -12.98
N ALA A 99 -1.05 -12.48 -13.56
CA ALA A 99 0.27 -12.91 -13.06
C ALA A 99 1.36 -11.98 -13.59
N GLU A 100 2.58 -12.13 -13.07
CA GLU A 100 3.78 -11.42 -13.51
C GLU A 100 3.94 -11.46 -15.05
N PHE A 101 4.36 -10.34 -15.61
CA PHE A 101 4.58 -10.18 -17.04
C PHE A 101 5.73 -11.07 -17.53
N VAL A 102 5.44 -12.22 -18.14
CA VAL A 102 6.48 -12.91 -18.94
C VAL A 102 6.65 -12.19 -20.28
N ARG A 103 7.57 -11.22 -20.37
CA ARG A 103 8.29 -10.96 -21.63
C ARG A 103 9.54 -11.87 -21.68
N PRO A 104 10.00 -12.30 -22.86
CA PRO A 104 11.27 -13.01 -22.96
C PRO A 104 12.43 -12.06 -22.62
N ARG A 105 13.05 -12.30 -21.45
CA ARG A 105 14.41 -11.96 -20.98
C ARG A 105 14.99 -10.59 -21.39
N GLU A 106 15.10 -9.69 -20.41
CA GLU A 106 16.33 -9.46 -19.64
C GLU A 106 15.92 -8.68 -18.36
N GLU A 107 16.31 -9.21 -17.20
CA GLU A 107 16.21 -8.62 -15.85
C GLU A 107 14.80 -8.33 -15.30
N PHE A 108 14.20 -9.36 -14.71
CA PHE A 108 13.18 -9.22 -13.67
C PHE A 108 13.85 -9.57 -12.35
N ASP A 109 13.77 -8.67 -11.37
CA ASP A 109 14.20 -8.97 -10.01
C ASP A 109 13.16 -9.86 -9.30
N ALA A 110 13.59 -10.50 -8.23
CA ALA A 110 12.93 -11.66 -7.62
C ALA A 110 11.58 -11.37 -6.90
N VAL A 111 11.03 -10.17 -7.08
CA VAL A 111 9.74 -9.73 -6.55
C VAL A 111 9.01 -9.04 -7.70
N GLY A 112 7.89 -9.59 -8.16
CA GLY A 112 7.18 -9.27 -9.41
C GLY A 112 6.68 -7.83 -9.64
N VAL A 113 7.24 -6.84 -8.97
CA VAL A 113 6.94 -5.42 -9.19
C VAL A 113 7.84 -4.89 -10.31
N MET A 114 7.24 -4.59 -11.45
CA MET A 114 7.93 -4.01 -12.60
C MET A 114 8.25 -2.53 -12.33
N HIS A 115 9.43 -2.23 -11.76
CA HIS A 115 9.95 -0.86 -11.69
C HIS A 115 10.52 -0.36 -13.03
N GLN A 116 10.70 -1.22 -14.03
CA GLN A 116 11.17 -0.80 -15.36
C GLN A 116 10.04 -0.36 -16.30
N TRP A 117 9.51 0.84 -16.06
CA TRP A 117 9.00 1.72 -17.12
C TRP A 117 9.72 3.08 -17.15
N GLU A 118 10.85 3.23 -16.45
CA GLU A 118 11.53 4.53 -16.34
C GLU A 118 12.20 5.04 -17.62
N ASP A 119 12.54 4.21 -18.63
CA ASP A 119 13.45 4.68 -19.69
C ASP A 119 12.93 4.78 -21.13
N VAL A 120 11.65 4.52 -21.45
CA VAL A 120 11.20 4.53 -22.87
C VAL A 120 9.97 5.40 -23.19
N LEU A 121 9.31 6.05 -22.23
CA LEU A 121 8.20 6.95 -22.55
C LEU A 121 8.27 8.25 -21.75
N GLY A 122 9.21 9.12 -22.16
CA GLY A 122 9.16 10.58 -22.09
C GLY A 122 8.45 11.20 -20.89
N GLY A 123 9.25 11.71 -19.96
CA GLY A 123 8.84 12.32 -18.71
C GLY A 123 7.71 13.35 -18.80
N GLU A 124 7.09 13.56 -17.63
CA GLU A 124 6.06 14.55 -17.26
C GLU A 124 4.62 14.04 -17.02
N SER A 125 4.24 12.79 -17.35
CA SER A 125 2.79 12.44 -17.44
C SER A 125 2.24 11.26 -16.60
N TRP A 126 2.90 10.81 -15.52
CA TRP A 126 2.37 9.69 -14.70
C TRP A 126 2.19 9.94 -13.19
N GLN A 127 2.33 11.18 -12.71
CA GLN A 127 2.09 11.58 -11.30
C GLN A 127 0.69 11.18 -10.78
N ARG A 128 -0.29 11.07 -11.70
CA ARG A 128 -1.68 10.63 -11.44
C ARG A 128 -2.00 9.26 -12.08
N GLY A 129 -0.95 8.52 -12.40
CA GLY A 129 -1.02 7.23 -13.08
C GLY A 129 -1.82 6.21 -12.28
N PRO A 130 -2.35 5.18 -12.95
CA PRO A 130 -3.01 4.08 -12.27
C PRO A 130 -2.05 3.39 -11.31
N VAL A 131 -2.61 2.75 -10.29
CA VAL A 131 -1.89 1.73 -9.52
C VAL A 131 -1.95 0.44 -10.34
N ILE A 132 -0.82 -0.23 -10.53
CA ILE A 132 -0.74 -1.48 -11.29
C ILE A 132 -0.44 -2.60 -10.31
N LEU A 133 -1.23 -3.67 -10.36
CA LEU A 133 -1.07 -4.81 -9.46
C LEU A 133 -1.08 -6.12 -10.25
N SER A 134 -0.30 -7.09 -9.78
CA SER A 134 -0.40 -8.49 -10.15
C SER A 134 -1.30 -9.20 -9.14
N TRP A 135 -2.31 -9.92 -9.62
CA TRP A 135 -3.25 -10.64 -8.76
C TRP A 135 -2.54 -11.72 -7.94
N ALA A 136 -1.54 -12.38 -8.52
CA ALA A 136 -0.72 -13.37 -7.81
C ALA A 136 -0.02 -12.75 -6.58
N ASP A 137 0.51 -11.53 -6.73
CA ASP A 137 1.17 -10.81 -5.63
C ASP A 137 0.17 -10.30 -4.59
N VAL A 138 -1.02 -9.87 -5.04
CA VAL A 138 -2.12 -9.52 -4.14
C VAL A 138 -2.57 -10.73 -3.31
N GLU A 139 -2.63 -11.92 -3.90
CA GLU A 139 -2.96 -13.16 -3.19
C GLU A 139 -1.88 -13.56 -2.17
N ALA A 140 -0.62 -13.25 -2.45
CA ALA A 140 0.50 -13.48 -1.55
C ALA A 140 0.64 -12.40 -0.45
N SER A 141 -0.15 -11.33 -0.50
CA SER A 141 -0.10 -10.21 0.45
C SER A 141 -1.06 -10.39 1.63
N GLY A 142 -0.73 -9.84 2.80
CA GLY A 142 -1.65 -9.78 3.95
C GLY A 142 -1.54 -10.90 4.98
N TRP A 143 -0.57 -11.80 4.82
CA TRP A 143 -0.42 -13.02 5.63
C TRP A 143 0.43 -12.86 6.90
N GLY A 144 1.02 -11.69 7.14
CA GLY A 144 1.93 -11.44 8.26
C GLY A 144 3.37 -11.86 7.99
N GLU A 145 3.76 -12.00 6.72
CA GLU A 145 5.04 -12.61 6.32
C GLU A 145 6.11 -11.57 5.92
N GLY A 146 5.73 -10.29 5.88
CA GLY A 146 6.64 -9.17 5.58
C GLY A 146 6.51 -8.64 4.15
N TYR A 147 5.61 -9.21 3.36
CA TYR A 147 5.33 -8.83 1.97
C TYR A 147 3.87 -8.38 1.80
N ASN A 148 3.67 -7.23 1.17
CA ASN A 148 2.36 -6.70 0.82
C ASN A 148 2.43 -5.72 -0.37
N VAL A 149 2.27 -6.22 -1.59
CA VAL A 149 2.35 -5.40 -2.81
C VAL A 149 1.32 -4.27 -2.83
N VAL A 150 0.15 -4.46 -2.21
CA VAL A 150 -0.89 -3.42 -2.19
C VAL A 150 -0.46 -2.27 -1.30
N ILE A 151 0.04 -2.56 -0.10
CA ILE A 151 0.55 -1.55 0.84
C ILE A 151 1.79 -0.87 0.26
N HIS A 152 2.67 -1.60 -0.41
CA HIS A 152 3.84 -1.07 -1.09
C HIS A 152 3.46 0.03 -2.10
N GLU A 153 2.59 -0.31 -3.07
CA GLU A 153 2.12 0.64 -4.07
C GLU A 153 1.37 1.83 -3.44
N MET A 154 0.60 1.58 -2.37
CA MET A 154 -0.07 2.65 -1.64
C MET A 154 0.92 3.57 -0.93
N ALA A 155 2.00 3.04 -0.36
CA ALA A 155 3.04 3.84 0.27
C ALA A 155 3.67 4.80 -0.74
N HIS A 156 3.99 4.35 -1.95
CA HIS A 156 4.43 5.26 -3.02
C HIS A 156 3.39 6.35 -3.35
N LYS A 157 2.09 6.02 -3.37
CA LYS A 157 1.05 7.05 -3.56
C LYS A 157 0.96 8.05 -2.40
N LEU A 158 1.30 7.63 -1.18
CA LEU A 158 1.39 8.53 -0.03
C LEU A 158 2.65 9.40 -0.09
N ASP A 159 3.77 8.83 -0.53
CA ASP A 159 5.05 9.52 -0.72
C ASP A 159 4.91 10.66 -1.73
N MET A 160 4.32 10.36 -2.89
CA MET A 160 4.05 11.33 -3.94
C MET A 160 2.85 12.25 -3.66
N HIS A 161 2.18 12.17 -2.51
CA HIS A 161 0.98 12.96 -2.26
C HIS A 161 1.29 14.46 -2.28
N GLY A 162 0.64 15.23 -3.16
CA GLY A 162 0.92 16.67 -3.30
C GLY A 162 2.31 17.02 -3.87
N GLY A 163 3.07 16.01 -4.33
CA GLY A 163 4.40 16.12 -4.92
C GLY A 163 4.54 15.24 -6.17
N THR A 164 5.79 15.01 -6.61
CA THR A 164 6.08 14.27 -7.85
C THR A 164 7.04 13.11 -7.67
N ASP A 165 7.87 13.16 -6.64
CA ASP A 165 9.00 12.26 -6.47
C ASP A 165 8.66 11.29 -5.32
N ALA A 166 9.05 10.03 -5.49
CA ALA A 166 9.01 9.03 -4.42
C ALA A 166 10.38 9.02 -3.74
N ASP A 167 10.62 9.95 -2.82
CA ASP A 167 11.90 10.16 -2.14
C ASP A 167 11.92 9.62 -0.70
N GLY A 168 10.89 8.86 -0.31
CA GLY A 168 10.71 8.32 1.04
C GLY A 168 10.34 9.39 2.07
N PHE A 169 9.79 10.52 1.61
CA PHE A 169 9.39 11.66 2.42
C PHE A 169 7.93 12.06 2.10
N PRO A 170 6.93 11.31 2.62
CA PRO A 170 5.54 11.71 2.46
C PRO A 170 5.26 13.05 3.19
N PRO A 171 4.21 13.79 2.80
CA PRO A 171 3.81 15.02 3.49
C PRO A 171 3.54 14.79 4.98
N LEU A 172 4.46 15.19 5.85
CA LEU A 172 4.34 14.89 7.28
C LEU A 172 3.24 15.73 7.96
N HIS A 173 2.66 15.18 9.02
CA HIS A 173 1.70 15.91 9.86
C HIS A 173 2.35 17.11 10.54
N LYS A 174 1.55 18.13 10.88
CA LYS A 174 2.02 19.36 11.54
C LYS A 174 2.80 19.15 12.85
N ASP A 175 2.54 18.03 13.53
CA ASP A 175 3.14 17.64 14.80
C ASP A 175 4.40 16.78 14.64
N MET A 176 4.72 16.39 13.41
CA MET A 176 5.97 15.70 13.06
C MET A 176 7.03 16.71 12.60
N LYS A 177 8.29 16.43 12.91
CA LYS A 177 9.41 17.29 12.51
C LYS A 177 10.11 16.69 11.29
N PRO A 178 10.13 17.38 10.15
CA PRO A 178 10.86 16.94 8.96
C PRO A 178 12.31 16.51 9.23
N LYS A 179 13.02 17.29 10.05
CA LYS A 179 14.41 16.98 10.42
C LYS A 179 14.57 15.65 11.15
N ASP A 180 13.61 15.30 12.01
CA ASP A 180 13.67 14.05 12.78
C ASP A 180 13.37 12.86 11.86
N TRP A 181 12.39 12.99 10.95
CA TRP A 181 12.11 11.98 9.92
C TRP A 181 13.34 11.72 9.05
N THR A 182 13.90 12.77 8.43
CA THR A 182 15.07 12.65 7.57
C THR A 182 16.24 12.00 8.31
N ALA A 183 16.57 12.46 9.52
CA ALA A 183 17.68 11.90 10.27
C ALA A 183 17.49 10.40 10.58
N VAL A 184 16.27 9.99 10.94
CA VAL A 184 15.94 8.60 11.27
C VAL A 184 15.96 7.71 10.03
N PHE A 185 15.29 8.11 8.95
CA PHE A 185 15.20 7.32 7.73
C PHE A 185 16.54 7.22 7.01
N THR A 186 17.31 8.31 6.92
CA THR A 186 18.65 8.28 6.31
C THR A 186 19.58 7.34 7.07
N ALA A 187 19.62 7.41 8.40
CA ALA A 187 20.49 6.54 9.19
C ALA A 187 20.10 5.06 9.07
N ALA A 188 18.80 4.75 8.99
CA ALA A 188 18.32 3.38 8.82
C ALA A 188 18.58 2.84 7.42
N TYR A 189 18.39 3.66 6.38
CA TYR A 189 18.71 3.31 4.99
C TYR A 189 20.21 3.02 4.83
N GLU A 190 21.08 3.92 5.31
CA GLU A 190 22.54 3.72 5.27
C GLU A 190 22.97 2.45 6.02
N ASP A 191 22.37 2.14 7.17
CA ASP A 191 22.67 0.90 7.90
C ASP A 191 22.22 -0.34 7.13
N LEU A 192 21.01 -0.36 6.55
CA LEU A 192 20.53 -1.50 5.80
C LEU A 192 21.37 -1.73 4.54
N THR A 193 21.66 -0.68 3.77
CA THR A 193 22.52 -0.74 2.58
C THR A 193 23.88 -1.30 2.93
N ARG A 194 24.52 -0.80 4.00
CA ARG A 194 25.81 -1.33 4.46
C ARG A 194 25.74 -2.83 4.78
N ARG A 195 24.68 -3.31 5.45
CA ARG A 195 24.53 -4.74 5.82
C ARG A 195 24.37 -5.62 4.58
N VAL A 196 23.57 -5.18 3.61
CA VAL A 196 23.36 -5.88 2.35
C VAL A 196 24.68 -5.95 1.56
N GLU A 197 25.41 -4.84 1.44
CA GLU A 197 26.71 -4.77 0.76
C GLU A 197 27.79 -5.65 1.42
N THR A 198 27.77 -5.80 2.74
CA THR A 198 28.73 -6.67 3.47
C THR A 198 28.31 -8.14 3.50
N GLY A 199 27.14 -8.48 2.94
CA GLY A 199 26.60 -9.84 2.96
C GLY A 199 26.16 -10.29 4.36
N GLU A 200 25.90 -9.36 5.27
CA GLU A 200 25.20 -9.66 6.51
C GLU A 200 23.76 -10.07 6.18
N ASP A 201 23.25 -11.11 6.85
CA ASP A 201 21.87 -11.56 6.67
C ASP A 201 20.91 -10.45 7.12
N ALA A 202 20.34 -9.73 6.15
CA ALA A 202 19.38 -8.67 6.41
C ALA A 202 17.99 -9.30 6.65
N ALA A 203 17.45 -9.09 7.84
CA ALA A 203 16.11 -9.57 8.18
C ALA A 203 14.97 -8.80 7.45
N LEU A 204 15.32 -7.72 6.74
CA LEU A 204 14.45 -6.99 5.82
C LEU A 204 14.84 -7.34 4.38
N ASP A 205 13.87 -7.23 3.47
CA ASP A 205 14.12 -7.37 2.04
C ASP A 205 15.20 -6.37 1.57
N ALA A 206 16.22 -6.89 0.88
CA ALA A 206 17.31 -6.10 0.32
C ALA A 206 16.82 -5.09 -0.73
N TYR A 207 15.64 -5.32 -1.32
CA TYR A 207 15.01 -4.40 -2.25
C TYR A 207 14.81 -2.99 -1.67
N ALA A 208 14.64 -2.89 -0.34
CA ALA A 208 14.56 -1.62 0.35
C ALA A 208 15.82 -0.74 0.19
N THR A 209 16.93 -1.28 -0.31
CA THR A 209 18.19 -0.54 -0.52
C THR A 209 18.29 0.13 -1.89
N GLU A 210 17.38 -0.16 -2.83
CA GLU A 210 17.40 0.38 -4.20
C GLU A 210 17.23 1.91 -4.22
N SER A 211 16.32 2.44 -3.41
CA SER A 211 16.14 3.89 -3.26
C SER A 211 15.49 4.24 -1.91
N PRO A 212 15.56 5.53 -1.48
CA PRO A 212 14.79 5.98 -0.32
C PRO A 212 13.27 5.79 -0.45
N GLY A 213 12.72 5.87 -1.65
CA GLY A 213 11.30 5.60 -1.92
C GLY A 213 10.96 4.12 -1.69
N GLU A 214 11.77 3.21 -2.21
CA GLU A 214 11.63 1.76 -1.96
C GLU A 214 11.80 1.43 -0.48
N PHE A 215 12.76 2.08 0.17
CA PHE A 215 12.97 1.93 1.60
C PHE A 215 11.71 2.27 2.39
N PHE A 216 11.06 3.39 2.07
CA PHE A 216 9.80 3.76 2.71
C PHE A 216 8.66 2.79 2.41
N ALA A 217 8.54 2.33 1.16
CA ALA A 217 7.51 1.38 0.75
C ALA A 217 7.66 0.02 1.45
N VAL A 218 8.86 -0.58 1.40
CA VAL A 218 9.16 -1.85 2.07
C VAL A 218 8.97 -1.72 3.59
N LEU A 219 9.47 -0.66 4.22
CA LEU A 219 9.25 -0.49 5.66
C LEU A 219 7.78 -0.29 6.02
N SER A 220 6.97 0.27 5.12
CA SER A 220 5.52 0.35 5.28
C SER A 220 4.87 -1.03 5.21
N GLU A 221 5.33 -1.92 4.31
CA GLU A 221 4.93 -3.32 4.31
C GLU A 221 5.23 -3.96 5.67
N TYR A 222 6.48 -3.90 6.14
CA TYR A 222 6.87 -4.49 7.42
C TYR A 222 6.13 -3.87 8.61
N PHE A 223 5.80 -2.58 8.57
CA PHE A 223 5.02 -1.92 9.61
C PHE A 223 3.64 -2.56 9.77
N PHE A 224 2.99 -2.95 8.68
CA PHE A 224 1.70 -3.63 8.73
C PHE A 224 1.82 -5.16 8.74
N GLU A 225 2.82 -5.77 8.15
CA GLU A 225 2.96 -7.23 8.08
C GLU A 225 3.64 -7.78 9.35
N ARG A 226 4.76 -7.18 9.76
CA ARG A 226 5.64 -7.68 10.84
C ARG A 226 6.11 -6.54 11.77
N PRO A 227 5.19 -5.83 12.44
CA PRO A 227 5.51 -4.63 13.24
C PRO A 227 6.52 -4.88 14.36
N VAL A 228 6.48 -6.05 15.01
CA VAL A 228 7.40 -6.41 16.09
C VAL A 228 8.83 -6.57 15.56
N LEU A 229 9.00 -7.16 14.38
CA LEU A 229 10.31 -7.26 13.74
C LEU A 229 10.86 -5.88 13.42
N LEU A 230 10.05 -5.03 12.77
CA LEU A 230 10.46 -3.68 12.41
C LEU A 230 10.81 -2.84 13.66
N SER A 231 9.99 -2.90 14.71
CA SER A 231 10.26 -2.20 15.97
C SER A 231 11.54 -2.70 16.65
N GLY A 232 11.92 -3.96 16.47
CA GLY A 232 13.17 -4.51 17.00
C GLY A 232 14.40 -4.08 16.22
N LEU A 233 14.30 -4.00 14.88
CA LEU A 233 15.41 -3.64 14.00
C LEU A 233 15.65 -2.13 13.94
N TYR A 234 14.58 -1.37 13.68
CA TYR A 234 14.62 0.09 13.50
C TYR A 234 13.53 0.76 14.35
N PRO A 235 13.68 0.80 15.69
CA PRO A 235 12.66 1.33 16.61
C PRO A 235 12.30 2.79 16.32
N GLU A 236 13.27 3.61 15.90
CA GLU A 236 13.02 5.02 15.55
C GLU A 236 12.17 5.15 14.28
N VAL A 237 12.46 4.35 13.26
CA VAL A 237 11.66 4.28 12.03
C VAL A 237 10.24 3.85 12.37
N TYR A 238 10.10 2.80 13.18
CA TYR A 238 8.78 2.34 13.64
C TYR A 238 7.98 3.46 14.31
N ARG A 239 8.60 4.26 15.18
CA ARG A 239 7.94 5.40 15.85
C ARG A 239 7.54 6.51 14.87
N GLN A 240 8.36 6.78 13.86
CA GLN A 240 8.02 7.73 12.80
C GLN A 240 6.84 7.23 11.96
N LEU A 241 6.84 5.96 11.55
CA LEU A 241 5.73 5.35 10.81
C LEU A 241 4.45 5.29 11.64
N ALA A 242 4.53 4.97 12.93
CA ALA A 242 3.38 5.00 13.83
C ALA A 242 2.76 6.40 13.95
N SER A 243 3.62 7.43 14.01
CA SER A 243 3.20 8.83 14.03
C SER A 243 2.58 9.26 12.68
N PHE A 244 3.17 8.81 11.57
CA PHE A 244 2.69 9.11 10.22
C PHE A 244 1.35 8.43 9.92
N TYR A 245 1.25 7.11 10.07
CA TYR A 245 0.03 6.34 9.83
C TYR A 245 -1.02 6.53 10.92
N ARG A 246 -0.66 7.15 12.05
CA ARG A 246 -1.50 7.30 13.25
C ARG A 246 -2.04 5.95 13.73
N GLN A 247 -1.21 4.93 13.67
CA GLN A 247 -1.52 3.53 14.00
C GLN A 247 -0.36 2.93 14.79
N ASP A 248 -0.63 1.94 15.64
CA ASP A 248 0.42 1.17 16.34
C ASP A 248 0.13 -0.33 16.21
N PRO A 249 0.50 -0.95 15.08
CA PRO A 249 0.14 -2.33 14.81
C PRO A 249 0.86 -3.36 15.70
N GLY A 250 1.97 -2.96 16.35
CA GLY A 250 2.74 -3.76 17.29
C GLY A 250 2.23 -3.71 18.73
N ALA A 251 1.57 -2.63 19.15
CA ALA A 251 1.04 -2.51 20.51
C ALA A 251 0.07 -3.65 20.87
N ALA A 252 -0.80 -4.06 19.93
CA ALA A 252 -1.74 -5.15 20.13
C ALA A 252 -1.07 -6.52 20.37
N LEU A 253 0.15 -6.71 19.83
CA LEU A 253 0.91 -7.97 19.95
C LEU A 253 1.67 -8.05 21.29
N SER A 254 2.07 -6.91 21.86
CA SER A 254 2.78 -6.84 23.14
C SER A 254 1.93 -7.16 24.38
N VAL A 255 0.60 -7.22 24.22
CA VAL A 255 -0.37 -7.51 25.31
C VAL A 255 -0.70 -9.01 25.39
N SER A 256 -0.22 -9.81 24.44
CA SER A 256 -0.55 -11.24 24.30
C SER A 256 0.56 -12.21 24.73
N GLU A 257 1.62 -11.73 25.39
CA GLU A 257 2.65 -12.50 26.10
C GLU A 257 2.51 -12.37 27.62
#